data_AF-A0A963ET05-F1
#
_entry.id   AF-A0A963ET05-F1
#
_cell.length_a   1.000
_cell.length_b   1.000
_cell.length_c   1.000
_cell.angle_alpha   90.00
_cell.angle_beta   90.00
_cell.angle_gamma   90.00
#
_symmetry.space_group_name_H-M   'P 1'
#
loop_
_entity.id
_entity.type
_entity.pdbx_description
1 polymer ?
#
loop_
_entity_poly.entity_id
_entity_poly.type
_entity_poly.pdbx_seq_one_letter_code
_entity_poly.pdbx_strand_id
1 'polypeptide(L)' 'MQDIRATVASEFEQVNQLIIDQLRSDVPMVENVGHYIVDAGGKRLRPLLALLTAAALGECSTDHIKFAAVVEFIHT' A
#
# COMPACT_ATOMS: atom_id res chain seq x y z
N MET A 1 4.90 -10.71 13.44
CA MET A 1 4.37 -9.93 12.29
C MET A 1 4.84 -8.48 12.34
N GLN A 2 4.95 -7.88 13.53
CA GLN A 2 5.50 -6.54 13.73
C GLN A 2 6.96 -6.45 13.25
N ASP A 3 7.80 -7.45 13.56
CA ASP A 3 9.21 -7.48 13.14
C ASP A 3 9.40 -7.56 11.63
N ILE A 4 8.50 -8.26 10.93
CA ILE A 4 8.54 -8.39 9.47
C ILE A 4 8.21 -7.07 8.78
N ARG A 5 7.27 -6.30 9.33
CA ARG A 5 6.89 -4.99 8.78
C ARG A 5 7.97 -3.93 9.01
N ALA A 6 8.78 -4.08 10.06
CA ALA A 6 9.81 -3.10 10.41
C ALA A 6 10.81 -2.87 9.26
N THR A 7 11.13 -3.91 8.47
CA THR A 7 12.06 -3.83 7.34
C THR A 7 11.61 -2.90 6.22
N VAL A 8 10.29 -2.72 6.04
CA VAL A 8 9.72 -1.91 4.96
C VAL A 8 8.67 -0.91 5.48
N ALA A 9 8.82 -0.48 6.74
CA ALA A 9 7.80 0.32 7.42
C ALA A 9 7.57 1.67 6.74
N SER A 10 8.65 2.32 6.30
CA SER A 10 8.60 3.61 5.60
C SER A 10 7.89 3.48 4.25
N GLU A 11 8.25 2.47 3.47
CA GLU A 11 7.68 2.20 2.14
C GLU A 11 6.22 1.79 2.26
N PHE A 12 5.89 1.00 3.28
CA PHE A 12 4.52 0.59 3.56
C PHE A 12 3.62 1.79 3.87
N GLU A 13 4.14 2.78 4.62
CA GLU A 13 3.39 4.02 4.87
C GLU A 13 3.23 4.85 3.60
N GLN A 14 4.25 4.90 2.74
CA GLN A 14 4.15 5.55 1.44
C GLN A 14 3.11 4.87 0.53
N VAL A 15 2.98 3.53 0.59
CA VAL A 15 1.89 2.81 -0.10
C VAL A 15 0.53 3.24 0.43
N ASN A 16 0.36 3.34 1.75
CA ASN A 16 -0.90 3.78 2.36
C ASN A 16 -1.28 5.19 1.86
N GLN A 17 -0.32 6.12 1.91
CA GLN A 17 -0.53 7.49 1.48
C GLN A 17 -0.87 7.56 -0.02
N LEU A 18 -0.15 6.80 -0.85
CA LEU A 18 -0.40 6.74 -2.29
C LEU A 18 -1.81 6.22 -2.62
N ILE A 19 -2.31 5.23 -1.88
CA ILE A 19 -3.68 4.72 -2.06
C ILE A 19 -4.71 5.82 -1.76
N ILE A 20 -4.52 6.56 -0.66
CA ILE A 20 -5.41 7.68 -0.29
C ILE A 20 -5.38 8.75 -1.38
N ASP A 21 -4.19 9.16 -1.81
CA ASP A 21 -4.03 10.24 -2.78
C ASP A 21 -4.65 9.90 -4.13
N GLN A 22 -4.60 8.62 -4.54
CA GLN A 22 -5.17 8.16 -5.81
C GLN A 22 -6.69 7.96 -5.77
N LEU A 23 -7.30 7.95 -4.59
CA LEU A 23 -8.76 7.84 -4.42
C LEU A 23 -9.44 9.18 -4.12
N ARG A 24 -8.67 10.27 -4.06
CA ARG A 24 -9.22 11.63 -4.03
C ARG A 24 -10.03 11.87 -5.30
N SER A 25 -11.29 12.25 -5.13
CA SER A 25 -12.22 12.41 -6.25
C SER A 25 -13.31 13.39 -5.90
N ASP A 26 -13.72 14.20 -6.87
CA ASP A 26 -14.91 15.06 -6.75
C ASP A 26 -16.22 14.25 -6.61
N VAL A 27 -16.15 12.92 -6.75
CA VAL A 27 -17.25 12.00 -6.50
C VAL A 27 -17.12 11.44 -5.08
N PRO A 28 -17.98 11.86 -4.12
CA PRO A 28 -17.83 11.50 -2.70
C PRO A 28 -17.81 9.98 -2.42
N MET A 29 -18.45 9.19 -3.28
CA MET A 29 -18.45 7.73 -3.15
C MET A 29 -17.05 7.13 -3.34
N VAL A 30 -16.22 7.71 -4.21
CA VAL A 30 -14.87 7.20 -4.50
C VAL A 30 -13.93 7.47 -3.33
N GLU A 31 -14.03 8.65 -2.70
CA GLU A 31 -13.25 8.97 -1.49
C GLU A 31 -13.60 8.05 -0.31
N ASN A 32 -14.88 7.74 -0.13
CA ASN A 32 -15.35 6.82 0.91
C ASN A 32 -14.78 5.41 0.74
N VAL A 33 -14.63 4.94 -0.50
CA VAL A 33 -13.97 3.65 -0.79
C VAL A 33 -12.51 3.70 -0.38
N GLY A 34 -11.81 4.82 -0.58
CA GLY A 34 -10.40 4.93 -0.17
C GLY A 34 -10.16 4.92 1.32
N HIS A 35 -10.98 5.64 2.07
CA HIS A 35 -10.94 5.55 3.52
C HIS A 35 -11.29 4.15 4.00
N TYR A 36 -12.28 3.49 3.40
CA TYR A 36 -12.60 2.11 3.74
C TYR A 36 -11.45 1.13 3.45
N ILE A 37 -10.78 1.23 2.28
CA ILE A 37 -9.60 0.41 1.95
C ILE A 37 -8.51 0.59 2.99
N VAL A 38 -8.32 1.82 3.46
CA VAL A 38 -7.25 2.14 4.38
C VAL A 38 -7.56 1.67 5.80
N ASP A 39 -8.78 1.93 6.26
CA ASP A 39 -9.26 1.75 7.63
C ASP A 39 -9.77 0.32 7.89
N ALA A 40 -10.25 -0.40 6.87
CA ALA A 40 -10.69 -1.80 7.00
C ALA A 40 -9.54 -2.74 7.39
N GLY A 41 -8.30 -2.25 7.47
CA GLY A 41 -7.32 -2.77 8.43
C GLY A 41 -6.93 -4.23 8.21
N GLY A 42 -7.04 -4.72 6.97
CA GLY A 42 -6.42 -5.99 6.61
C GLY A 42 -4.93 -5.94 6.92
N LYS A 43 -4.29 -7.09 7.14
CA LYS A 43 -2.83 -7.19 7.31
C LYS A 43 -2.02 -6.63 6.11
N ARG A 44 -2.72 -6.19 5.04
CA ARG A 44 -2.26 -5.78 3.71
C ARG A 44 -1.09 -6.63 3.26
N LEU A 45 -1.32 -7.93 3.33
CA LEU A 45 -0.27 -8.92 3.13
C LEU A 45 0.30 -8.83 1.71
N ARG A 46 -0.51 -8.41 0.73
CA ARG A 46 -0.11 -8.29 -0.67
C ARG A 46 0.89 -7.15 -0.91
N PRO A 47 0.62 -5.88 -0.54
CA PRO A 47 1.61 -4.82 -0.66
C PRO A 47 2.82 -5.08 0.25
N LEU A 48 2.61 -5.65 1.44
CA LEU A 48 3.73 -6.04 2.31
C LEU A 48 4.66 -7.06 1.64
N LEU A 49 4.09 -8.10 1.00
CA LEU A 49 4.87 -9.10 0.29
C LEU A 49 5.62 -8.50 -0.90
N ALA A 50 4.98 -7.61 -1.67
CA ALA A 50 5.63 -6.93 -2.79
C ALA A 50 6.85 -6.10 -2.33
N LEU A 51 6.69 -5.30 -1.27
CA LEU A 51 7.76 -4.50 -0.71
C LEU A 51 8.88 -5.36 -0.11
N LEU A 52 8.54 -6.42 0.64
CA LEU A 52 9.55 -7.33 1.19
C LEU A 52 10.33 -8.05 0.09
N THR A 53 9.68 -8.37 -1.03
CA THR A 53 10.36 -8.99 -2.18
C THR A 53 11.33 -8.00 -2.83
N ALA A 54 10.93 -6.74 -3.00
CA ALA A 54 11.82 -5.70 -3.50
C ALA A 54 13.02 -5.48 -2.57
N ALA A 55 12.79 -5.34 -1.27
CA ALA A 55 13.85 -5.22 -0.25
C ALA A 55 14.77 -6.45 -0.19
N ALA A 56 14.25 -7.65 -0.43
CA ALA A 56 15.05 -8.87 -0.47
C ALA A 56 15.92 -8.99 -1.73
N LEU A 57 15.49 -8.38 -2.84
CA LEU A 57 16.21 -8.38 -4.12
C LEU A 57 17.12 -7.16 -4.31
N GLY A 58 17.07 -6.19 -3.39
CA GLY A 58 17.82 -4.95 -3.46
C GLY A 58 17.11 -3.82 -2.72
N GLU A 59 16.90 -2.71 -3.41
CA GLU A 59 16.27 -1.53 -2.82
C GLU A 59 14.77 -1.41 -3.18
N CYS A 60 14.00 -0.85 -2.24
CA CYS A 60 12.63 -0.43 -2.52
C CYS A 60 12.63 0.96 -3.17
N SER A 61 12.57 0.99 -4.50
CA SER A 61 12.33 2.23 -5.25
C SER A 61 10.87 2.69 -5.22
N THR A 62 10.62 3.92 -5.67
CA THR A 62 9.27 4.48 -5.83
C THR A 62 8.37 3.65 -6.76
N ASP A 63 8.94 2.91 -7.71
CA ASP A 63 8.16 2.07 -8.62
C ASP A 63 7.64 0.81 -7.92
N HIS A 64 8.38 0.27 -6.95
CA HIS A 64 7.90 -0.81 -6.10
C HIS A 64 6.76 -0.36 -5.19
N ILE A 65 6.80 0.88 -4.70
CA ILE A 65 5.70 1.49 -3.93
C ILE A 65 4.45 1.62 -4.81
N LYS A 66 4.58 2.15 -6.03
CA LYS A 66 3.46 2.24 -6.99
C LYS A 66 2.91 0.86 -7.33
N PHE A 67 3.79 -0.12 -7.56
CA PHE A 67 3.39 -1.49 -7.87
C PHE A 67 2.63 -2.13 -6.70
N ALA A 68 3.11 -1.96 -5.46
CA ALA A 68 2.42 -2.45 -4.27
C ALA A 68 1.03 -1.81 -4.10
N ALA A 69 0.89 -0.52 -4.39
CA ALA A 69 -0.41 0.15 -4.40
C ALA A 69 -1.35 -0.41 -5.49
N VAL A 70 -0.85 -0.64 -6.71
CA VAL A 70 -1.61 -1.26 -7.82
C VAL A 70 -2.10 -2.66 -7.44
N VAL A 71 -1.24 -3.47 -6.81
CA VAL A 71 -1.62 -4.81 -6.34
C VAL A 71 -2.78 -4.76 -5.34
N GLU A 72 -2.76 -3.78 -4.43
CA GLU A 72 -3.85 -3.61 -3.45
C GLU A 72 -5.13 -3.08 -4.10
N PHE A 73 -5.01 -2.18 -5.08
CA PHE A 73 -6.15 -1.72 -5.88
C PHE A 73 -6.84 -2.83 -6.66
N ILE A 74 -6.09 -3.79 -7.22
CA ILE A 74 -6.66 -4.93 -7.95
C ILE A 74 -7.34 -5.92 -6.99
N HIS A 75 -6.84 -6.02 -5.77
CA HIS A 75 -7.41 -6.94 -4.78
C HIS A 75 -8.76 -6.47 -4.23
N THR A 76 -8.90 -5.16 -4.04
CA THR A 76 -10.07 -4.56 -3.38
C THR A 76 -11.22 -4.36 -4.36
#